data_AF-F1LBD6-F1
#
_entry.id   AF-F1LBD6-F1
#
_cell.length_a   1.000
_cell.length_b   1.000
_cell.length_c   1.000
_cell.angle_alpha   90.00
_cell.angle_beta   90.00
_cell.angle_gamma   90.00
#
_symmetry.space_group_name_H-M   'P 1'
#
loop_
_entity.id
_entity.type
_entity.pdbx_description
1 polymer ?
#
loop_
_entity_poly.entity_id
_entity_poly.type
_entity_poly.pdbx_seq_one_letter_code
_entity_poly.pdbx_strand_id
1 'polypeptide(L)'
;MFLPFHSTNIFGRLISVLRLKGIEYDWVRPYAKAESPIRLQTIVSKCFSANHSLLSLLHQHVDYLFKLVGAQYMENKMPQLFSFYATLCVHIVADPAKVNDVIISRIIPFLATALKSHLVSLRLAALMTLCQLCVSVTLTDAVVNSLLKLVLLKINESSIQQSTSAAVVICQHQSVNILPLKGVKKLARKSCEMNISECIIALSKKTDLSSFMPPLWRAIFQLIAENA
;
A
#
# COMPACT_ATOMS: atom_id res chain seq x y z
N MET A 1 17.55 -4.23 -8.92
CA MET A 1 17.78 -5.02 -7.68
C MET A 1 17.04 -6.34 -7.81
N PHE A 2 17.73 -7.47 -7.63
CA PHE A 2 17.16 -8.82 -7.79
C PHE A 2 16.44 -9.35 -6.53
N LEU A 3 16.27 -8.49 -5.52
CA LEU A 3 15.67 -8.85 -4.23
C LEU A 3 14.27 -9.50 -4.33
N PRO A 4 13.40 -9.22 -5.33
CA PRO A 4 12.16 -9.98 -5.48
C PRO A 4 12.33 -11.49 -5.61
N PHE A 5 13.52 -11.97 -5.98
CA PHE A 5 13.86 -13.39 -6.10
C PHE A 5 14.57 -13.95 -4.86
N HIS A 6 14.52 -13.24 -3.73
CA HIS A 6 15.29 -13.55 -2.52
C HIS A 6 15.18 -14.99 -2.00
N SER A 7 14.05 -15.65 -2.25
CA SER A 7 13.77 -17.03 -1.82
C SER A 7 14.36 -18.10 -2.74
N THR A 8 15.00 -17.72 -3.85
CA THR A 8 15.54 -18.67 -4.84
C THR A 8 17.03 -18.95 -4.63
N ASN A 9 17.47 -20.17 -4.96
CA ASN A 9 18.89 -20.51 -4.95
C ASN A 9 19.70 -19.67 -5.95
N ILE A 10 19.08 -19.27 -7.06
CA ILE A 10 19.72 -18.39 -8.07
C ILE A 10 20.07 -17.05 -7.43
N PHE A 11 19.20 -16.50 -6.58
CA PHE A 11 19.50 -15.27 -5.87
C PHE A 11 20.69 -15.43 -4.92
N GLY A 12 20.76 -16.54 -4.16
CA GLY A 12 21.89 -16.87 -3.29
C GLY A 12 23.23 -16.92 -4.03
N ARG A 13 23.26 -17.57 -5.19
CA ARG A 13 24.44 -17.59 -6.08
C ARG A 13 24.75 -16.23 -6.69
N LEU A 14 23.73 -15.46 -7.05
CA LEU A 14 23.94 -14.11 -7.59
C LEU A 14 24.61 -13.20 -6.55
N ILE A 15 24.16 -13.21 -5.30
CA ILE A 15 24.78 -12.38 -4.25
C ILE A 15 26.18 -12.87 -3.86
N SER A 16 26.54 -14.14 -4.11
CA SER A 16 27.90 -14.65 -3.86
C SER A 16 28.94 -14.08 -4.82
N VAL A 17 28.56 -13.82 -6.08
CA VAL A 17 29.44 -13.21 -7.09
C VAL A 17 29.46 -11.68 -7.06
N LEU A 18 28.46 -11.04 -6.44
CA LEU A 18 28.41 -9.58 -6.31
C LEU A 18 29.45 -9.09 -5.30
N ARG A 19 30.28 -8.13 -5.70
CA ARG A 19 31.22 -7.43 -4.80
C ARG A 19 30.49 -6.38 -3.97
N LEU A 20 29.71 -6.82 -2.98
CA LEU A 20 28.96 -5.94 -2.07
C LEU A 20 29.93 -5.19 -1.12
N LYS A 21 30.00 -3.86 -1.28
CA LYS A 21 30.80 -2.95 -0.46
C LYS A 21 29.87 -2.11 0.43
N GLY A 22 30.27 -1.87 1.67
CA GLY A 22 29.49 -1.09 2.63
C GLY A 22 28.88 -1.94 3.75
N ILE A 23 28.65 -1.31 4.90
CA ILE A 23 28.09 -1.92 6.11
C ILE A 23 26.61 -2.28 5.94
N GLU A 24 25.91 -1.61 5.04
CA GLU A 24 24.50 -1.81 4.73
C GLU A 24 24.21 -3.19 4.12
N TYR A 25 25.22 -3.87 3.58
CA TYR A 25 25.13 -5.21 3.01
C TYR A 25 25.68 -6.31 3.93
N ASP A 26 26.18 -5.98 5.12
CA ASP A 26 26.79 -6.97 6.02
C ASP A 26 25.82 -8.10 6.39
N TRP A 27 24.54 -7.78 6.50
CA TRP A 27 23.50 -8.77 6.77
C TRP A 27 23.27 -9.76 5.61
N VAL A 28 23.70 -9.42 4.39
CA VAL A 28 23.59 -10.28 3.20
C VAL A 28 24.80 -11.23 3.09
N ARG A 29 25.95 -10.87 3.67
CA ARG A 29 27.22 -11.63 3.55
C ARG A 29 27.13 -13.10 3.98
N PRO A 30 26.44 -13.48 5.08
CA PRO A 30 26.32 -14.89 5.45
C PRO A 30 25.60 -15.72 4.37
N TYR A 31 24.56 -15.15 3.75
CA TYR A 31 23.80 -15.80 2.69
C TYR A 31 24.61 -15.92 1.41
N ALA A 32 25.38 -14.88 1.07
CA ALA A 32 26.29 -14.89 -0.07
C ALA A 32 27.38 -15.96 0.08
N LYS A 33 28.01 -16.10 1.25
CA LYS A 33 29.02 -17.14 1.51
C LYS A 33 28.45 -18.56 1.40
N ALA A 34 27.21 -18.76 1.83
CA ALA A 34 26.53 -20.05 1.79
C ALA A 34 25.76 -20.30 0.49
N GLU A 35 25.79 -19.36 -0.46
CA GLU A 35 24.98 -19.36 -1.69
C GLU A 35 23.49 -19.65 -1.45
N SER A 36 22.98 -19.23 -0.30
CA SER A 36 21.66 -19.64 0.19
C SER A 36 20.60 -18.56 -0.02
N PRO A 37 19.33 -18.96 -0.18
CA PRO A 37 18.21 -18.02 -0.18
C PRO A 37 18.09 -17.22 1.11
N ILE A 38 17.50 -16.03 1.01
CA ILE A 38 17.14 -15.19 2.15
C ILE A 38 15.64 -15.37 2.43
N ARG A 39 15.28 -15.70 3.68
CA ARG A 39 13.87 -15.78 4.09
C ARG A 39 13.26 -14.38 4.15
N LEU A 40 11.97 -14.26 3.78
CA LEU A 40 11.24 -12.98 3.84
C LEU A 40 11.31 -12.34 5.23
N GLN A 41 11.18 -13.12 6.30
CA GLN A 41 11.22 -12.61 7.67
C GLN A 41 12.56 -11.96 8.03
N THR A 42 13.68 -12.40 7.43
CA THR A 42 14.98 -11.73 7.57
C THR A 42 14.95 -10.35 6.91
N ILE A 43 14.30 -10.21 5.76
CA ILE A 43 14.18 -8.94 5.03
C ILE A 43 13.26 -7.98 5.80
N VAL A 44 12.14 -8.50 6.31
CA VAL A 44 11.18 -7.76 7.14
C VAL A 44 11.88 -7.21 8.38
N SER A 45 12.65 -8.04 9.11
CA SER A 45 13.37 -7.58 10.32
C SER A 45 14.36 -6.46 10.03
N LYS A 46 14.99 -6.45 8.84
CA LYS A 46 15.89 -5.38 8.41
C LYS A 46 15.17 -4.06 8.13
N CYS A 47 13.89 -4.09 7.76
CA CYS A 47 13.09 -2.87 7.57
C CYS A 47 12.84 -2.12 8.88
N PHE A 48 12.89 -2.81 10.03
CA PHE A 48 12.80 -2.20 11.36
C PHE A 48 14.12 -1.61 11.86
N SER A 49 15.25 -1.85 11.17
CA SER A 49 16.54 -1.32 11.60
C SER A 49 16.58 0.22 11.51
N ALA A 50 17.28 0.84 12.45
CA ALA A 50 17.36 2.30 12.57
C ALA A 50 18.21 2.94 11.46
N ASN A 51 19.24 2.24 10.98
CA ASN A 51 20.35 2.86 10.25
C ASN A 51 20.08 3.01 8.75
N HIS A 52 19.36 2.09 8.12
CA HIS A 52 19.02 2.16 6.69
C HIS A 52 17.66 1.49 6.46
N SER A 53 16.63 2.31 6.25
CA SER A 53 15.31 1.82 5.90
C SER A 53 15.38 1.20 4.49
N LEU A 54 15.46 -0.13 4.42
CA LEU A 54 15.34 -0.89 3.17
C LEU A 54 14.09 -0.47 2.37
N LEU A 55 13.03 -0.07 3.08
CA LEU A 55 11.81 0.49 2.51
C LEU A 55 12.07 1.78 1.68
N SER A 56 12.93 2.68 2.18
CA SER A 56 13.30 3.91 1.46
C SER A 56 14.11 3.60 0.21
N LEU A 57 15.04 2.64 0.28
CA LEU A 57 15.82 2.19 -0.87
C LEU A 57 14.92 1.55 -1.94
N LEU A 58 13.96 0.74 -1.53
CA LEU A 58 12.98 0.13 -2.43
C LEU A 58 12.15 1.19 -3.15
N HIS A 59 11.70 2.21 -2.44
CA HIS A 59 10.94 3.30 -3.04
C HIS A 59 11.76 4.08 -4.08
N GLN A 60 12.99 4.47 -3.71
CA GLN A 60 13.93 5.11 -4.65
C GLN A 60 14.22 4.23 -5.87
N HIS A 61 14.28 2.91 -5.69
CA HIS A 61 14.51 1.98 -6.78
C HIS A 61 13.30 1.90 -7.74
N VAL A 62 12.07 1.90 -7.21
CA VAL A 62 10.86 1.95 -8.04
C VAL A 62 10.83 3.23 -8.87
N ASP A 63 11.14 4.37 -8.26
CA ASP A 63 11.20 5.66 -8.97
C ASP A 63 12.29 5.70 -10.05
N TYR A 64 13.46 5.14 -9.74
CA TYR A 64 14.55 4.99 -10.72
C TYR A 64 14.13 4.13 -11.91
N LEU A 65 13.53 2.97 -11.65
CA LEU A 65 13.05 2.07 -12.70
C LEU A 65 11.96 2.75 -13.54
N PHE A 66 11.04 3.46 -12.89
CA PHE A 66 9.99 4.19 -13.60
C PHE A 66 10.58 5.21 -14.59
N LYS A 67 11.60 5.96 -14.18
CA LYS A 67 12.31 6.90 -15.06
C LYS A 67 13.07 6.20 -16.19
N LEU A 68 13.59 5.00 -15.95
CA LEU A 68 14.42 4.27 -16.91
C LEU A 68 13.61 3.55 -17.99
N VAL A 69 12.53 2.86 -17.61
CA VAL A 69 11.79 1.96 -18.51
C VAL A 69 10.31 2.35 -18.69
N GLY A 70 9.81 3.30 -17.90
CA GLY A 70 8.42 3.76 -17.96
C GLY A 70 7.39 2.82 -17.32
N ALA A 71 6.18 3.33 -17.09
CA ALA A 71 5.11 2.60 -16.41
C ALA A 71 4.69 1.31 -17.13
N GLN A 72 4.46 1.38 -18.44
CA GLN A 72 3.95 0.24 -19.21
C GLN A 72 4.88 -0.96 -19.15
N TYR A 73 6.20 -0.73 -19.22
CA TYR A 73 7.17 -1.80 -19.10
C TYR A 73 7.17 -2.40 -17.69
N MET A 74 7.16 -1.57 -16.65
CA MET A 74 7.15 -2.06 -15.27
C MET A 74 5.92 -2.91 -14.98
N GLU A 75 4.72 -2.45 -15.36
CA GLU A 75 3.47 -3.18 -15.14
C GLU A 75 3.46 -4.54 -15.87
N ASN A 76 3.98 -4.59 -17.10
CA ASN A 76 3.92 -5.80 -17.92
C ASN A 76 5.07 -6.79 -17.68
N LYS A 77 6.25 -6.31 -17.27
CA LYS A 77 7.48 -7.11 -17.20
C LYS A 77 8.07 -7.24 -15.81
N MET A 78 7.55 -6.50 -14.83
CA MET A 78 8.03 -6.53 -13.45
C MET A 78 6.93 -6.81 -12.39
N PRO A 79 5.91 -7.67 -12.62
CA PRO A 79 4.89 -7.94 -11.61
C PRO A 79 5.49 -8.47 -10.29
N GLN A 80 6.53 -9.29 -10.38
CA GLN A 80 7.26 -9.82 -9.23
C GLN A 80 7.84 -8.74 -8.31
N LEU A 81 8.23 -7.58 -8.86
CA LEU A 81 8.71 -6.45 -8.06
C LEU A 81 7.59 -5.92 -7.17
N PHE A 82 6.41 -5.70 -7.74
CA PHE A 82 5.27 -5.16 -7.01
C PHE A 82 4.67 -6.18 -6.05
N SER A 83 4.61 -7.47 -6.42
CA SER A 83 4.20 -8.54 -5.50
C SER A 83 5.12 -8.62 -4.29
N PHE A 84 6.44 -8.67 -4.52
CA PHE A 84 7.42 -8.65 -3.42
C PHE A 84 7.25 -7.43 -2.53
N TYR A 85 7.11 -6.25 -3.15
CA TYR A 85 6.99 -5.00 -2.43
C TYR A 85 5.70 -4.92 -1.60
N ALA A 86 4.56 -5.33 -2.16
CA ALA A 86 3.29 -5.43 -1.45
C ALA A 86 3.39 -6.39 -0.26
N THR A 87 3.94 -7.59 -0.49
CA THR A 87 4.13 -8.61 0.55
C THR A 87 5.00 -8.08 1.68
N LEU A 88 6.12 -7.43 1.35
CA LEU A 88 7.03 -6.86 2.34
C LEU A 88 6.34 -5.77 3.18
N CYS A 89 5.68 -4.80 2.54
CA CYS A 89 4.99 -3.71 3.23
C CYS A 89 3.86 -4.22 4.14
N VAL A 90 3.06 -5.17 3.67
CA VAL A 90 2.02 -5.82 4.48
C VAL A 90 2.63 -6.50 5.71
N HIS A 91 3.72 -7.25 5.55
CA HIS A 91 4.38 -7.92 6.70
C HIS A 91 4.98 -6.94 7.70
N ILE A 92 5.45 -5.76 7.27
CA ILE A 92 5.96 -4.72 8.16
C ILE A 92 4.85 -4.19 9.08
N VAL A 93 3.62 -4.07 8.55
CA VAL A 93 2.48 -3.50 9.30
C VAL A 93 1.53 -4.53 9.88
N ALA A 94 1.78 -5.83 9.66
CA ALA A 94 0.88 -6.90 10.08
C ALA A 94 0.86 -7.15 11.59
N ASP A 95 2.02 -7.09 12.25
CA ASP A 95 2.18 -7.41 13.67
C ASP A 95 1.98 -6.16 14.53
N PRO A 96 0.86 -6.01 15.27
CA PRO A 96 0.58 -4.82 16.08
C PRO A 96 1.68 -4.52 17.10
N ALA A 97 2.36 -5.56 17.62
CA ALA A 97 3.41 -5.39 18.61
C ALA A 97 4.69 -4.74 18.03
N LYS A 98 4.83 -4.72 16.70
CA LYS A 98 5.98 -4.12 16.00
C LYS A 98 5.67 -2.79 15.32
N VAL A 99 4.39 -2.41 15.22
CA VAL A 99 3.98 -1.15 14.58
C VAL A 99 4.00 -0.03 15.62
N ASN A 100 5.13 0.68 15.68
CA ASN A 100 5.30 1.88 16.51
C ASN A 100 5.31 3.16 15.67
N ASP A 101 5.37 4.32 16.32
CA ASP A 101 5.36 5.63 15.66
C ASP A 101 6.49 5.82 14.63
N VAL A 102 7.64 5.16 14.84
CA VAL A 102 8.77 5.19 13.89
C VAL A 102 8.40 4.45 12.59
N ILE A 103 7.69 3.33 12.68
CA ILE A 103 7.22 2.59 11.49
C ILE A 103 6.08 3.33 10.82
N ILE A 104 5.13 3.87 11.59
CA ILE A 104 4.02 4.67 11.06
C ILE A 104 4.57 5.90 10.29
N SER A 105 5.51 6.64 10.87
CA SER A 105 6.12 7.82 10.22
C SER A 105 6.89 7.48 8.94
N ARG A 106 7.32 6.23 8.73
CA ARG A 106 7.92 5.75 7.47
C ARG A 106 6.87 5.27 6.46
N ILE A 107 5.82 4.59 6.92
CA ILE A 107 4.78 4.01 6.06
C ILE A 107 3.81 5.07 5.53
N ILE A 108 3.42 6.06 6.34
CA ILE A 108 2.45 7.07 5.93
C ILE A 108 2.92 7.89 4.71
N PRO A 109 4.16 8.42 4.66
CA PRO A 109 4.68 9.08 3.45
C PRO A 109 4.68 8.15 2.23
N PHE A 110 5.05 6.88 2.43
CA PHE A 110 5.02 5.88 1.36
C PHE A 110 3.60 5.71 0.80
N LEU A 111 2.59 5.49 1.65
CA LEU A 111 1.19 5.35 1.23
C LEU A 111 0.72 6.61 0.50
N ALA A 112 1.06 7.79 1.00
CA ALA A 112 0.67 9.06 0.40
C ALA A 112 1.20 9.26 -1.02
N THR A 113 2.42 8.79 -1.30
CA THR A 113 3.03 8.83 -2.65
C THR A 113 2.51 7.71 -3.53
N ALA A 114 2.48 6.47 -3.02
CA ALA A 114 2.13 5.29 -3.79
C ALA A 114 0.67 5.29 -4.25
N LEU A 115 -0.27 5.74 -3.41
CA LEU A 115 -1.69 5.89 -3.79
C LEU A 115 -1.92 6.90 -4.93
N LYS A 116 -0.99 7.84 -5.12
CA LYS A 116 -1.05 8.84 -6.20
C LYS A 116 -0.32 8.40 -7.47
N SER A 117 0.39 7.27 -7.43
CA SER A 117 1.25 6.81 -8.52
C SER A 117 0.46 6.50 -9.79
N HIS A 118 1.12 6.64 -10.94
CA HIS A 118 0.60 6.17 -12.24
C HIS A 118 0.71 4.65 -12.40
N LEU A 119 1.53 3.99 -11.57
CA LEU A 119 1.66 2.55 -11.53
C LEU A 119 0.45 1.95 -10.79
N VAL A 120 -0.40 1.22 -11.52
CA VAL A 120 -1.55 0.47 -10.99
C VAL A 120 -1.07 -0.50 -9.91
N SER A 121 -0.05 -1.30 -10.19
CA SER A 121 0.44 -2.31 -9.25
C SER A 121 0.97 -1.69 -7.95
N LEU A 122 1.62 -0.53 -8.03
CA LEU A 122 2.09 0.19 -6.84
C LEU A 122 0.93 0.74 -6.01
N ARG A 123 -0.13 1.26 -6.66
CA ARG A 123 -1.34 1.71 -5.95
C ARG A 123 -2.05 0.55 -5.26
N LEU A 124 -2.16 -0.61 -5.92
CA LEU A 124 -2.78 -1.79 -5.32
C LEU A 124 -1.97 -2.28 -4.11
N ALA A 125 -0.63 -2.31 -4.21
CA ALA A 125 0.24 -2.62 -3.09
C ALA A 125 0.04 -1.65 -1.91
N ALA A 126 -0.13 -0.36 -2.19
CA ALA A 126 -0.42 0.65 -1.17
C ALA A 126 -1.79 0.46 -0.53
N LEU A 127 -2.83 0.14 -1.30
CA LEU A 127 -4.16 -0.17 -0.76
C LEU A 127 -4.12 -1.40 0.15
N MET A 128 -3.43 -2.47 -0.24
CA MET A 128 -3.25 -3.66 0.62
C MET A 128 -2.52 -3.32 1.93
N THR A 129 -1.43 -2.57 1.84
CA THR A 129 -0.65 -2.13 3.01
C THR A 129 -1.50 -1.25 3.93
N LEU A 130 -2.30 -0.34 3.36
CA LEU A 130 -3.20 0.53 4.10
C LEU A 130 -4.28 -0.27 4.84
N CYS A 131 -4.93 -1.22 4.15
CA CYS A 131 -5.90 -2.11 4.79
C CYS A 131 -5.27 -2.85 5.97
N GLN A 132 -4.11 -3.46 5.78
CA GLN A 132 -3.42 -4.18 6.85
C GLN A 132 -3.05 -3.25 8.02
N LEU A 133 -2.52 -2.05 7.74
CA LEU A 133 -2.18 -1.08 8.77
C LEU A 133 -3.41 -0.70 9.61
N CYS A 134 -4.54 -0.43 8.97
CA CYS A 134 -5.79 -0.08 9.67
C CYS A 134 -6.36 -1.26 10.47
N VAL A 135 -6.12 -2.50 10.06
CA VAL A 135 -6.51 -3.69 10.84
C VAL A 135 -5.61 -3.84 12.08
N SER A 136 -4.31 -3.57 11.93
CA SER A 136 -3.32 -3.85 12.97
C SER A 136 -3.24 -2.79 14.06
N VAL A 137 -3.49 -1.50 13.75
CA VAL A 137 -3.39 -0.41 14.72
C VAL A 137 -4.48 0.64 14.55
N THR A 138 -4.83 1.32 15.64
CA THR A 138 -5.70 2.51 15.62
C THR A 138 -4.85 3.74 15.28
N LEU A 139 -5.20 4.43 14.19
CA LEU A 139 -4.54 5.65 13.74
C LEU A 139 -5.29 6.89 14.27
N THR A 140 -4.62 8.04 14.25
CA THR A 140 -5.28 9.31 14.60
C THR A 140 -6.29 9.71 13.54
N ASP A 141 -7.38 10.36 13.94
CA ASP A 141 -8.46 10.80 13.04
C ASP A 141 -7.94 11.64 11.86
N ALA A 142 -6.94 12.49 12.10
CA ALA A 142 -6.31 13.30 11.06
C ALA A 142 -5.62 12.45 9.98
N VAL A 143 -4.93 11.39 10.38
CA VAL A 143 -4.25 10.45 9.48
C VAL A 143 -5.28 9.62 8.71
N VAL A 144 -6.29 9.07 9.40
CA VAL A 144 -7.39 8.31 8.79
C VAL A 144 -8.11 9.14 7.74
N ASN A 145 -8.52 10.36 8.08
CA ASN A 145 -9.21 11.26 7.16
C ASN A 145 -8.34 11.61 5.94
N SER A 146 -7.04 11.84 6.14
CA SER A 146 -6.10 12.13 5.06
C SER A 146 -5.93 10.95 4.09
N LEU A 147 -5.76 9.74 4.62
CA LEU A 147 -5.62 8.51 3.83
C LEU A 147 -6.93 8.18 3.09
N LEU A 148 -8.06 8.23 3.79
CA LEU A 148 -9.37 7.98 3.21
C LEU A 148 -9.68 8.99 2.09
N LYS A 149 -9.34 10.26 2.29
CA LYS A 149 -9.48 11.30 1.25
C LYS A 149 -8.63 10.97 0.04
N LEU A 150 -7.40 10.50 0.22
CA LEU A 150 -6.53 10.08 -0.88
C LEU A 150 -7.10 8.89 -1.64
N VAL A 151 -7.56 7.85 -0.94
CA VAL A 151 -8.20 6.67 -1.54
C VAL A 151 -9.36 7.11 -2.42
N LEU A 152 -10.32 7.86 -1.87
CA LEU A 152 -11.53 8.30 -2.60
C LEU A 152 -11.19 9.24 -3.77
N LEU A 153 -10.24 10.17 -3.60
CA LEU A 153 -9.85 11.10 -4.66
C LEU A 153 -9.05 10.44 -5.79
N LYS A 154 -8.40 9.31 -5.56
CA LYS A 154 -7.58 8.61 -6.55
C LYS A 154 -8.24 7.38 -7.17
N ILE A 155 -9.50 7.10 -6.79
CA ILE A 155 -10.35 6.12 -7.49
C ILE A 155 -10.40 6.42 -8.99
N ASN A 156 -10.25 5.36 -9.76
CA ASN A 156 -10.33 5.29 -11.22
C ASN A 156 -10.80 3.87 -11.60
N GLU A 157 -11.10 3.66 -12.88
CA GLU A 157 -11.65 2.41 -13.40
C GLU A 157 -10.84 1.16 -13.02
N SER A 158 -9.50 1.23 -13.13
CA SER A 158 -8.62 0.09 -12.82
C SER A 158 -8.53 -0.27 -11.33
N SER A 159 -8.99 0.60 -10.43
CA SER A 159 -8.82 0.40 -8.97
C SER A 159 -10.11 0.58 -8.18
N ILE A 160 -11.27 0.74 -8.83
CA ILE A 160 -12.51 1.09 -8.15
C ILE A 160 -12.92 0.05 -7.12
N GLN A 161 -12.86 -1.22 -7.47
CA GLN A 161 -13.24 -2.31 -6.58
C GLN A 161 -12.33 -2.33 -5.34
N GLN A 162 -11.02 -2.28 -5.56
CA GLN A 162 -10.02 -2.36 -4.49
C GLN A 162 -10.03 -1.10 -3.62
N SER A 163 -10.24 0.07 -4.21
CA SER A 163 -10.28 1.34 -3.46
C SER A 163 -11.56 1.44 -2.63
N THR A 164 -12.69 0.95 -3.15
CA THR A 164 -13.96 0.90 -2.40
C THR A 164 -13.86 -0.11 -1.26
N SER A 165 -13.32 -1.31 -1.52
CA SER A 165 -13.00 -2.27 -0.46
C SER A 165 -12.08 -1.68 0.62
N ALA A 166 -11.03 -0.95 0.22
CA ALA A 166 -10.15 -0.31 1.18
C ALA A 166 -10.85 0.76 2.01
N ALA A 167 -11.72 1.58 1.41
CA ALA A 167 -12.53 2.55 2.15
C ALA A 167 -13.46 1.88 3.17
N VAL A 168 -14.06 0.73 2.81
CA VAL A 168 -14.86 -0.08 3.75
C VAL A 168 -14.01 -0.59 4.91
N VAL A 169 -12.85 -1.20 4.63
CA VAL A 169 -11.92 -1.70 5.68
C VAL A 169 -11.50 -0.58 6.62
N ILE A 170 -11.17 0.61 6.08
CA ILE A 170 -10.84 1.78 6.90
C ILE A 170 -12.01 2.11 7.83
N CYS A 171 -13.24 2.16 7.34
CA CYS A 171 -14.40 2.47 8.18
C CYS A 171 -14.74 1.38 9.19
N GLN A 172 -14.42 0.11 8.91
CA GLN A 172 -14.64 -1.01 9.82
C GLN A 172 -13.68 -1.00 11.01
N HIS A 173 -12.42 -0.60 10.78
CA HIS A 173 -11.36 -0.70 11.79
C HIS A 173 -10.91 0.63 12.37
N GLN A 174 -11.39 1.76 11.85
CA GLN A 174 -11.02 3.10 12.32
C GLN A 174 -12.27 3.91 12.66
N SER A 175 -12.10 4.88 13.57
CA SER A 175 -13.16 5.82 13.92
C SER A 175 -13.42 6.79 12.76
N VAL A 176 -14.43 6.49 11.93
CA VAL A 176 -14.83 7.33 10.81
C VAL A 176 -16.28 7.76 11.01
N ASN A 177 -16.48 9.05 11.36
CA ASN A 177 -17.82 9.60 11.50
C ASN A 177 -18.41 10.05 10.14
N ILE A 178 -17.58 10.66 9.29
CA ILE A 178 -17.99 11.19 7.99
C ILE A 178 -16.91 10.94 6.94
N LEU A 179 -17.33 10.59 5.72
CA LEU A 179 -16.40 10.45 4.62
C LEU A 179 -15.91 11.82 4.09
N PRO A 180 -14.68 11.92 3.59
CA PRO A 180 -14.16 13.15 3.00
C PRO A 180 -15.03 13.65 1.83
N LEU A 181 -15.68 14.79 2.00
CA LEU A 181 -16.66 15.35 1.05
C LEU A 181 -16.12 15.47 -0.38
N LYS A 182 -14.87 15.94 -0.54
CA LYS A 182 -14.24 16.05 -1.88
C LYS A 182 -14.12 14.69 -2.58
N GLY A 183 -13.85 13.62 -1.81
CA GLY A 183 -13.81 12.26 -2.31
C GLY A 183 -15.19 11.76 -2.72
N VAL A 184 -16.18 11.93 -1.83
CA VAL A 184 -17.58 11.54 -2.11
C VAL A 184 -18.15 12.31 -3.30
N LYS A 185 -17.88 13.61 -3.43
CA LYS A 185 -18.26 14.43 -4.59
C LYS A 185 -17.67 13.90 -5.89
N LYS A 186 -16.42 13.42 -5.87
CA LYS A 186 -15.79 12.77 -7.04
C LYS A 186 -16.52 11.47 -7.40
N LEU A 187 -16.84 10.65 -6.40
CA LEU A 187 -17.57 9.40 -6.61
C LEU A 187 -18.96 9.66 -7.18
N ALA A 188 -19.72 10.59 -6.61
CA ALA A 188 -21.03 10.96 -7.13
C ALA A 188 -20.97 11.44 -8.58
N ARG A 189 -19.97 12.27 -8.93
CA ARG A 189 -19.79 12.76 -10.31
C ARG A 189 -19.43 11.67 -11.31
N LYS A 190 -18.75 10.61 -10.88
CA LYS A 190 -18.27 9.52 -11.73
C LYS A 190 -19.06 8.22 -11.56
N SER A 191 -20.20 8.26 -10.85
CA SER A 191 -20.94 7.05 -10.48
C SER A 191 -21.43 6.27 -11.69
N CYS A 192 -21.90 6.97 -12.72
CA CYS A 192 -22.37 6.36 -13.97
C CYS A 192 -21.21 5.87 -14.85
N GLU A 193 -20.07 6.57 -14.86
CA GLU A 193 -18.90 6.17 -15.66
C GLU A 193 -18.20 4.94 -15.06
N MET A 194 -18.24 4.78 -13.74
CA MET A 194 -17.43 3.79 -13.01
C MET A 194 -18.26 2.69 -12.34
N ASN A 195 -19.59 2.64 -12.55
CA ASN A 195 -20.48 1.64 -11.94
C ASN A 195 -20.29 1.48 -10.41
N ILE A 196 -20.13 2.62 -9.70
CA ILE A 196 -19.86 2.62 -8.25
C ILE A 196 -20.98 1.94 -7.46
N SER A 197 -22.24 2.13 -7.88
CA SER A 197 -23.40 1.50 -7.28
C SER A 197 -23.33 -0.02 -7.37
N GLU A 198 -23.00 -0.57 -8.54
CA GLU A 198 -22.83 -2.01 -8.74
C GLU A 198 -21.69 -2.55 -7.88
N CYS A 199 -20.57 -1.81 -7.79
CA CYS A 199 -19.45 -2.18 -6.94
C CYS A 199 -19.85 -2.27 -5.47
N ILE A 200 -20.59 -1.28 -4.96
CA ILE A 200 -21.07 -1.26 -3.57
C ILE A 200 -22.09 -2.40 -3.33
N ILE A 201 -23.00 -2.65 -4.27
CA ILE A 201 -23.97 -3.77 -4.20
C ILE A 201 -23.25 -5.12 -4.24
N ALA A 202 -22.21 -5.25 -5.04
CA ALA A 202 -21.41 -6.48 -5.08
C ALA A 202 -20.62 -6.69 -3.78
N LEU A 203 -20.14 -5.61 -3.16
CA LEU A 203 -19.47 -5.65 -1.86
C LEU A 203 -20.42 -5.97 -0.72
N SER A 204 -21.65 -5.45 -0.72
CA SER A 204 -22.63 -5.72 0.36
C SER A 204 -22.99 -7.21 0.46
N LYS A 205 -22.88 -7.95 -0.64
CA LYS A 205 -23.06 -9.41 -0.67
C LYS A 205 -21.91 -10.20 -0.04
N LYS A 206 -20.72 -9.59 0.10
CA LYS A 206 -19.48 -10.26 0.53
C LYS A 206 -18.94 -9.77 1.87
N THR A 207 -19.30 -8.54 2.26
CA THR A 207 -18.72 -7.86 3.42
C THR A 207 -19.78 -7.03 4.13
N ASP A 208 -19.68 -6.93 5.45
CA ASP A 208 -20.53 -6.05 6.26
C ASP A 208 -20.23 -4.57 5.97
N LEU A 209 -21.24 -3.80 5.56
CA LEU A 209 -21.11 -2.37 5.25
C LEU A 209 -21.64 -1.46 6.36
N SER A 210 -22.02 -2.01 7.51
CA SER A 210 -22.64 -1.26 8.62
C SER A 210 -21.79 -0.09 9.12
N SER A 211 -20.46 -0.22 9.11
CA SER A 211 -19.55 0.88 9.50
C SER A 211 -19.27 1.88 8.38
N PHE A 212 -19.51 1.51 7.11
CA PHE A 212 -19.23 2.36 5.95
C PHE A 212 -20.44 3.20 5.51
N MET A 213 -21.65 2.65 5.61
CA MET A 213 -22.87 3.31 5.14
C MET A 213 -23.23 4.61 5.88
N PRO A 214 -23.19 4.67 7.23
CA PRO A 214 -23.54 5.90 7.93
C PRO A 214 -22.60 7.09 7.59
N PRO A 215 -21.26 6.92 7.57
CA PRO A 215 -20.35 7.99 7.14
C PRO A 215 -20.56 8.43 5.69
N LEU A 216 -20.91 7.50 4.79
CA LEU A 216 -21.23 7.80 3.41
C LEU A 216 -22.52 8.63 3.32
N TRP A 217 -23.59 8.23 4.00
CA TRP A 217 -24.87 8.94 3.98
C TRP A 217 -24.75 10.35 4.56
N ARG A 218 -24.04 10.52 5.68
CA ARG A 218 -23.77 11.85 6.26
C ARG A 218 -23.07 12.76 5.25
N ALA A 219 -22.06 12.24 4.54
CA ALA A 219 -21.36 13.00 3.52
C ALA A 219 -22.25 13.36 2.31
N ILE A 220 -23.13 12.45 1.87
CA ILE A 220 -24.09 12.70 0.79
C ILE A 220 -25.09 13.79 1.20
N PHE A 221 -25.70 13.69 2.39
CA PHE A 221 -26.66 14.69 2.85
C PHE A 221 -26.02 16.07 3.01
N GLN A 222 -24.78 16.13 3.50
CA GLN A 222 -24.05 17.40 3.57
C GLN A 222 -23.78 17.98 2.18
N LEU A 223 -23.42 17.15 1.18
CA LEU A 223 -23.25 17.61 -0.19
C LEU A 223 -24.57 18.12 -0.80
N ILE A 224 -25.71 17.50 -0.47
CA ILE A 224 -27.02 17.99 -0.93
C ILE A 224 -27.30 19.36 -0.31
N ALA A 225 -27.08 19.52 1.00
CA ALA A 225 -27.27 20.80 1.70
C ALA A 225 -26.36 21.93 1.19
N GLU A 226 -25.13 21.62 0.74
CA GLU A 226 -24.21 22.61 0.16
C GLU A 226 -24.58 23.06 -1.28
N ASN A 227 -25.43 22.30 -1.99
CA ASN A 227 -25.85 22.63 -3.36
C ASN A 227 -27.34 23.00 -3.47
N ALA A 228 -28.05 23.10 -2.32
CA ALA A 228 -29.41 23.61 -2.22
C ALA A 228 -29.39 25.13 -1.97
#